data_AF-A0A413YZ70-F1
#
_entry.id   AF-A0A413YZ70-F1
#
_cell.length_a   1.000
_cell.length_b   1.000
_cell.length_c   1.000
_cell.angle_alpha   90.00
_cell.angle_beta   90.00
_cell.angle_gamma   90.00
#
_symmetry.space_group_name_H-M   'P 1'
#
loop_
_entity.id
_entity.type
_entity.pdbx_description
1 polymer ?
#
loop_
_entity_poly.entity_id
_entity_poly.type
_entity_poly.pdbx_seq_one_letter_code
_entity_poly.pdbx_strand_id
1 'polypeptide(L)' 'MEFEKENVLKLVDNAKSKILDLAIRGKLVSQDSNNEPASVLLERIRAEKEELIKQGKIKRDKKESVIFKGDDNSYY' A
#
# COMPACT_ATOMS: atom_id res chain seq x y z
N MET A 1 22.66 18.96 -31.45
CA MET A 1 23.45 17.77 -31.07
C MET A 1 23.67 17.66 -29.57
N GLU A 2 24.39 18.57 -28.89
CA GLU A 2 24.67 18.44 -27.45
C GLU A 2 23.42 18.67 -26.57
N PHE A 3 22.61 19.67 -26.90
CA PHE A 3 21.31 19.93 -26.25
C PHE A 3 20.32 18.76 -26.40
N GLU A 4 20.27 18.14 -27.57
CA GLU A 4 19.40 16.97 -27.81
C GLU A 4 19.86 15.78 -26.99
N LYS A 5 21.16 15.57 -26.86
CA LYS A 5 21.75 14.52 -26.03
C LYS A 5 21.41 14.73 -24.54
N GLU A 6 21.52 15.95 -24.03
CA GLU A 6 21.15 16.29 -22.66
C GLU A 6 19.66 16.04 -22.40
N ASN A 7 18.78 16.44 -23.33
CA ASN A 7 17.34 16.23 -23.21
C ASN A 7 16.99 14.73 -23.17
N VAL A 8 17.62 13.91 -24.03
CA VAL A 8 17.42 12.45 -24.03
C VAL A 8 17.85 11.83 -22.70
N LEU A 9 19.01 12.23 -22.15
CA LEU A 9 19.47 11.74 -20.84
C LEU A 9 18.47 12.08 -19.73
N LYS A 10 17.95 13.31 -19.72
CA LYS A 10 16.93 13.75 -18.76
C LYS A 10 15.64 12.93 -18.85
N LEU A 11 15.19 12.62 -20.07
CA LEU A 11 14.00 11.77 -20.28
C LEU A 11 14.20 10.36 -19.76
N VAL A 12 15.39 9.78 -19.97
CA VAL A 12 15.74 8.44 -19.47
C VAL A 12 15.71 8.41 -17.93
N ASP A 13 16.28 9.41 -17.27
CA ASP A 13 16.30 9.47 -15.81
C ASP A 13 14.90 9.70 -15.21
N ASN A 14 14.08 10.51 -15.87
CA ASN A 14 12.66 10.66 -15.52
C ASN A 14 11.90 9.33 -15.66
N ALA A 15 12.12 8.60 -16.75
CA ALA A 15 11.48 7.31 -16.98
C ALA A 15 11.88 6.29 -15.90
N LYS A 16 13.17 6.18 -15.57
CA LYS A 16 13.66 5.32 -14.49
C LYS A 16 13.03 5.67 -13.14
N SER A 17 13.01 6.96 -12.81
CA SER A 17 12.40 7.45 -11.56
C SER A 17 10.91 7.09 -11.51
N LYS A 18 10.20 7.20 -12.64
CA LYS A 18 8.78 6.86 -12.70
C LYS A 18 8.52 5.36 -12.61
N ILE A 19 9.34 4.54 -13.24
CA ILE A 19 9.27 3.07 -13.13
C ILE A 19 9.52 2.65 -11.68
N LEU A 20 10.50 3.25 -11.00
CA LEU A 20 10.77 2.97 -9.59
C LEU A 20 9.59 3.34 -8.68
N ASP A 21 8.97 4.52 -8.87
CA ASP A 21 7.76 4.93 -8.15
C ASP A 21 6.61 3.93 -8.35
N LEU A 22 6.39 3.47 -9.59
CA LEU A 22 5.37 2.45 -9.89
C LEU A 22 5.71 1.09 -9.27
N ALA A 23 6.99 0.71 -9.22
CA ALA A 23 7.45 -0.52 -8.60
C ALA A 23 7.18 -0.53 -7.09
N ILE A 24 7.53 0.56 -6.40
CA ILE A 24 7.32 0.72 -4.96
C ILE A 24 5.82 0.65 -4.62
N ARG A 25 4.96 1.25 -5.47
CA ARG A 25 3.50 1.18 -5.32
C ARG A 25 2.88 -0.15 -5.74
N GLY A 26 3.68 -1.12 -6.22
CA GLY A 26 3.18 -2.43 -6.69
C GLY A 26 2.37 -2.38 -7.98
N LYS A 27 2.47 -1.30 -8.78
CA LYS A 27 1.64 -1.07 -9.97
C LYS A 27 2.25 -1.57 -11.28
N LEU A 28 3.39 -2.27 -11.23
CA LEU A 28 4.05 -2.81 -12.43
C LEU A 28 3.41 -4.09 -12.96
N VAL A 29 2.44 -4.65 -12.24
CA VAL A 29 1.69 -5.84 -12.63
C VAL A 29 0.20 -5.53 -12.59
N SER A 30 -0.56 -6.14 -13.51
CA SER A 30 -2.02 -6.02 -13.56
C SER A 30 -2.64 -6.38 -12.21
N GLN A 31 -3.43 -5.48 -11.67
CA GLN A 31 -4.17 -5.71 -10.43
C GLN A 31 -5.48 -6.41 -10.76
N ASP A 32 -5.82 -7.45 -10.00
CA ASP A 32 -7.15 -8.07 -10.08
C ASP A 32 -8.11 -7.27 -9.20
N SER A 33 -9.18 -6.75 -9.82
CA SER A 33 -10.22 -5.98 -9.14
C SER A 33 -11.10 -6.82 -8.22
N ASN A 34 -11.07 -8.15 -8.37
CA ASN A 34 -11.79 -9.08 -7.50
C ASN A 34 -11.00 -9.41 -6.23
N ASN A 35 -9.76 -8.94 -6.10
CA ASN A 35 -8.99 -9.13 -4.88
C ASN A 35 -9.73 -8.52 -3.69
N GLU A 36 -9.79 -9.27 -2.61
CA GLU A 36 -10.38 -8.81 -1.37
C GLU A 36 -9.61 -7.58 -0.84
N PRO A 37 -10.30 -6.47 -0.50
CA PRO A 37 -9.63 -5.33 0.09
C PRO A 37 -9.20 -5.66 1.53
N ALA A 38 -8.07 -5.09 1.96
CA ALA A 38 -7.52 -5.32 3.30
C ALA A 38 -8.50 -4.97 4.45
N SER A 39 -9.51 -4.13 4.18
CA SER A 39 -10.57 -3.81 5.15
C SER A 39 -11.37 -5.03 5.57
N VAL A 40 -11.68 -5.94 4.64
CA VAL A 40 -12.46 -7.15 4.93
C VAL A 40 -11.67 -8.11 5.81
N LEU A 41 -10.37 -8.30 5.53
CA LEU A 41 -9.49 -9.07 6.41
C LEU A 41 -9.43 -8.45 7.82
N LEU A 42 -9.34 -7.12 7.91
CA LEU A 42 -9.28 -6.41 9.19
C LEU A 42 -10.55 -6.61 10.02
N GLU A 43 -11.73 -6.60 9.39
CA GLU A 43 -13.01 -6.91 10.05
C GLU A 43 -13.02 -8.33 10.64
N ARG A 44 -12.54 -9.33 9.89
CA ARG A 44 -12.42 -10.71 10.39
C ARG A 44 -11.50 -10.80 11.60
N ILE A 45 -10.33 -10.15 11.53
CA ILE A 45 -9.36 -10.11 12.64
C ILE A 45 -9.99 -9.47 13.89
N ARG A 46 -10.77 -8.39 13.74
CA ARG A 46 -11.45 -7.74 14.87
C ARG A 46 -12.48 -8.65 15.51
N ALA A 47 -13.31 -9.32 14.71
CA ALA A 47 -14.31 -10.27 15.21
C ALA A 47 -13.65 -11.44 15.98
N GLU A 48 -12.58 -12.01 15.43
CA GLU A 48 -11.84 -13.10 16.08
C GLU A 48 -11.17 -12.65 17.38
N LYS A 49 -10.57 -11.46 17.40
CA LYS A 49 -9.99 -10.88 18.61
C LYS A 49 -11.03 -10.70 19.71
N GLU A 50 -12.20 -10.17 19.40
CA GLU A 50 -13.26 -9.98 20.40
C GLU A 50 -13.74 -11.30 21.01
N GLU A 51 -13.83 -12.37 20.21
CA GLU A 51 -14.16 -13.70 20.73
C GLU A 51 -13.04 -14.25 21.63
N LEU A 52 -11.76 -14.06 21.26
CA LEU A 52 -10.63 -14.47 22.10
C LEU A 52 -10.53 -13.67 23.41
N ILE A 53 -10.91 -12.38 23.39
CA ILE A 53 -11.00 -11.53 24.59
C ILE A 53 -12.11 -12.06 25.51
N LYS A 54 -13.27 -12.40 24.94
CA LYS A 54 -14.40 -12.99 25.69
C LYS A 54 -14.03 -14.32 26.32
N GLN A 55 -13.22 -15.12 25.64
CA GLN A 55 -12.66 -16.37 26.18
C GLN A 55 -11.52 -16.16 27.18
N GLY A 56 -11.06 -14.92 27.41
CA GLY A 56 -9.97 -14.58 28.31
C GLY A 56 -8.58 -15.01 27.83
N LYS A 57 -8.45 -15.42 26.57
CA LYS A 57 -7.17 -15.89 25.99
C LYS A 57 -6.22 -14.74 25.68
N ILE A 58 -6.75 -13.57 25.35
CA ILE A 58 -5.98 -12.35 25.09
C ILE A 58 -6.59 -11.15 25.83
N LYS A 59 -5.77 -10.12 26.09
CA LYS A 59 -6.23 -8.84 26.63
C LYS A 59 -6.59 -7.90 25.48
N ARG A 60 -7.55 -7.00 25.70
CA ARG A 60 -7.91 -5.97 24.72
C ARG A 60 -6.74 -5.00 24.50
N ASP A 61 -6.39 -4.76 23.24
CA ASP A 61 -5.34 -3.83 22.85
C ASP A 61 -5.74 -2.37 23.19
N LYS A 62 -4.75 -1.53 23.52
CA LYS A 62 -4.99 -0.10 23.77
C LYS A 62 -5.20 0.72 22.50
N LYS A 63 -4.73 0.22 21.37
CA LYS A 63 -4.79 0.88 20.07
C LYS A 63 -5.27 -0.13 19.04
N GLU A 64 -6.22 0.29 18.22
CA GLU A 64 -6.76 -0.54 17.17
C GLU A 64 -5.83 -0.55 15.95
N SER A 65 -5.77 -1.69 15.26
CA SER A 65 -5.14 -1.76 13.94
C SER A 65 -6.00 -1.02 12.92
N VAL A 66 -5.39 -0.08 12.20
CA VAL A 66 -6.05 0.74 11.18
C VAL A 66 -5.27 0.69 9.88
N ILE A 67 -5.99 0.79 8.76
CA ILE A 67 -5.37 1.01 7.45
C ILE A 67 -5.03 2.50 7.36
N PHE A 68 -3.75 2.84 7.40
CA PHE A 68 -3.30 4.22 7.32
C PHE A 68 -3.50 4.78 5.92
N LYS A 69 -3.91 6.05 5.84
CA LYS A 69 -4.06 6.79 4.60
C LYS A 69 -3.40 8.16 4.78
N GLY A 70 -2.45 8.47 3.92
CA GLY A 70 -1.77 9.77 3.92
C GLY A 70 -2.69 10.90 3.50
N ASP A 71 -2.23 12.15 3.69
CA ASP A 71 -2.97 13.37 3.30
C ASP A 71 -3.24 13.46 1.79
N ASP A 72 -2.45 12.74 0.99
CA ASP A 72 -2.57 12.62 -0.47
C ASP A 72 -3.53 11.49 -0.90
N ASN A 73 -4.27 10.90 0.05
CA ASN A 73 -5.18 9.78 -0.19
C ASN A 73 -4.46 8.48 -0.62
N SER A 74 -3.13 8.39 -0.45
CA SER A 74 -2.30 7.20 -0.72
C SER A 74 -2.23 6.27 0.50
N TYR A 75 -2.14 4.96 0.23
CA TYR A 75 -1.83 3.92 1.24
C TYR A 75 -0.33 3.66 1.40
N TYR A 76 0.49 4.33 0.59
CA TYR A 76 1.94 4.18 0.48
C TYR A 76 2.61 5.55 0.54
#